data_AF-A0A7Z7JFK2-F1
#
_entry.id   AF-A0A7Z7JFK2-F1
#
_cell.length_a   1.000
_cell.length_b   1.000
_cell.length_c   1.000
_cell.angle_alpha   90.00
_cell.angle_beta   90.00
_cell.angle_gamma   90.00
#
_symmetry.space_group_name_H-M   'P 1'
#
loop_
_entity.id
_entity.type
_entity.pdbx_description
1 polymer ?
#
loop_
_entity_poly.entity_id
_entity_poly.type
_entity_poly.pdbx_seq_one_letter_code
_entity_poly.pdbx_strand_id
1 'polypeptide(L)'
;MMTTDPVLAILAEAKKLAQRYRLLTGKPLGITGEVAEYEAARILGVELTAARQAGYDAIEVRDGQPVRLQIKGRCVLEGSKPGQRMGAIDVEKDFDAVLLVLLDGDFEATAIYEAPRDAVVSALTAPGSKSRNERGALGVSKFKSIGSLRWKRPVEAQPISAPALSRQAAPGR
;
A
#
# COMPACT_ATOMS: atom_id res chain seq x y z
N MET A 1 -19.09 6.46 18.57
CA MET A 1 -18.40 5.59 17.60
C MET A 1 -19.16 5.65 16.29
N MET A 2 -18.88 6.64 15.44
CA MET A 2 -19.66 6.91 14.23
C MET A 2 -18.74 6.90 12.99
N THR A 3 -19.17 6.12 11.99
CA THR A 3 -19.10 6.37 10.53
C THR A 3 -17.81 6.05 9.74
N THR A 4 -17.05 5.01 10.06
CA THR A 4 -15.98 4.51 9.14
C THR A 4 -16.56 3.70 7.97
N ASP A 5 -17.67 2.98 8.19
CA ASP A 5 -18.25 2.05 7.20
C ASP A 5 -18.77 2.75 5.91
N PRO A 6 -19.54 3.86 5.98
CA PRO A 6 -20.01 4.54 4.76
C PRO A 6 -18.87 5.12 3.91
N VAL A 7 -17.78 5.57 4.56
CA VAL A 7 -16.61 6.10 3.86
C VAL A 7 -15.89 4.97 3.12
N LEU A 8 -15.69 3.82 3.76
CA LEU A 8 -15.08 2.64 3.12
C LEU A 8 -15.91 2.16 1.92
N ALA A 9 -17.24 2.19 2.00
CA ALA A 9 -18.12 1.85 0.88
C ALA A 9 -17.89 2.80 -0.32
N ILE A 10 -17.83 4.11 -0.08
CA ILE A 10 -17.55 5.10 -1.13
C ILE A 10 -16.15 4.91 -1.71
N LEU A 11 -15.14 4.64 -0.87
CA LEU A 11 -13.78 4.39 -1.34
C LEU A 11 -13.69 3.11 -2.19
N ALA A 12 -14.44 2.06 -1.84
CA ALA A 12 -14.54 0.85 -2.65
C ALA A 12 -15.12 1.14 -4.05
N GLU A 13 -16.15 1.99 -4.14
CA GLU A 13 -16.70 2.43 -5.43
C GLU A 13 -15.74 3.33 -6.19
N ALA A 14 -15.07 4.26 -5.51
CA ALA A 14 -14.08 5.14 -6.11
C ALA A 14 -12.90 4.34 -6.69
N LYS A 15 -12.45 3.28 -6.00
CA LYS A 15 -11.44 2.34 -6.52
C LYS A 15 -11.90 1.70 -7.84
N LYS A 16 -13.13 1.16 -7.89
CA LYS A 16 -13.71 0.57 -9.11
C LYS A 16 -13.77 1.58 -10.25
N LEU A 17 -14.15 2.82 -9.95
CA LEU A 17 -14.17 3.90 -10.93
C LEU A 17 -12.76 4.24 -11.44
N ALA A 18 -11.77 4.30 -10.55
CA ALA A 18 -10.38 4.57 -10.92
C ALA A 18 -9.76 3.46 -11.79
N GLN A 19 -10.07 2.19 -11.49
CA GLN A 19 -9.72 1.04 -12.33
C GLN A 19 -10.30 1.21 -13.73
N ARG A 20 -11.62 1.44 -13.83
CA ARG A 20 -12.31 1.63 -15.11
C ARG A 20 -11.77 2.84 -15.88
N TYR A 21 -11.52 3.95 -15.20
CA TYR A 21 -10.95 5.16 -15.81
C TYR A 21 -9.58 4.89 -16.42
N ARG A 22 -8.70 4.18 -15.69
CA ARG A 22 -7.38 3.79 -16.22
C ARG A 22 -7.50 2.84 -17.40
N LEU A 23 -8.36 1.84 -17.34
CA LEU A 23 -8.59 0.92 -18.45
C LEU A 23 -9.00 1.66 -19.74
N LEU A 24 -9.88 2.67 -19.60
CA LEU A 24 -10.39 3.44 -20.74
C LEU A 24 -9.41 4.49 -21.28
N THR A 25 -8.57 5.07 -20.42
CA THR A 25 -7.79 6.27 -20.77
C THR A 25 -6.27 6.06 -20.76
N GLY A 26 -5.80 4.96 -20.17
CA GLY A 26 -4.39 4.74 -19.84
C GLY A 26 -3.83 5.65 -18.75
N LYS A 27 -4.65 6.53 -18.14
CA LYS A 27 -4.22 7.54 -17.15
C LYS A 27 -4.78 7.24 -15.76
N PRO A 28 -4.09 7.61 -14.67
CA PRO A 28 -4.66 7.52 -13.32
C PRO A 28 -5.77 8.55 -13.11
N LEU A 29 -6.79 8.20 -12.31
CA LEU A 29 -7.85 9.13 -11.89
C LEU A 29 -7.35 10.17 -10.87
N GLY A 30 -6.26 9.87 -10.16
CA GLY A 30 -5.64 10.79 -9.18
C GLY A 30 -5.87 10.45 -7.71
N ILE A 31 -6.60 9.37 -7.41
CA ILE A 31 -7.04 9.01 -6.04
C ILE A 31 -6.16 7.96 -5.34
N THR A 32 -4.84 7.96 -5.57
CA THR A 32 -3.96 6.87 -5.09
C THR A 32 -3.83 6.84 -3.57
N GLY A 33 -3.94 7.99 -2.89
CA GLY A 33 -3.86 8.06 -1.43
C GLY A 33 -5.09 7.46 -0.78
N GLU A 34 -6.26 7.87 -1.26
CA GLU A 34 -7.57 7.44 -0.79
C GLU A 34 -7.76 5.92 -0.98
N VAL A 35 -7.31 5.37 -2.11
CA VAL A 35 -7.31 3.91 -2.33
C VAL A 35 -6.35 3.19 -1.37
N ALA A 36 -5.19 3.78 -1.07
CA ALA A 36 -4.24 3.18 -0.12
C ALA A 36 -4.81 3.13 1.30
N GLU A 37 -5.49 4.19 1.74
CA GLU A 37 -6.22 4.22 3.02
C GLU A 37 -7.28 3.11 3.07
N TYR A 38 -8.10 2.99 2.02
CA TYR A 38 -9.09 1.93 1.89
C TYR A 38 -8.46 0.53 1.98
N GLU A 39 -7.40 0.27 1.22
CA GLU A 39 -6.73 -1.03 1.23
C GLU A 39 -6.11 -1.34 2.60
N ALA A 40 -5.48 -0.37 3.25
CA ALA A 40 -4.94 -0.56 4.59
C ALA A 40 -6.04 -0.88 5.61
N ALA A 41 -7.14 -0.14 5.60
CA ALA A 41 -8.28 -0.38 6.49
C ALA A 41 -8.90 -1.76 6.26
N ARG A 42 -9.15 -2.13 5.00
CA ARG A 42 -9.76 -3.43 4.65
C ARG A 42 -8.85 -4.62 4.95
N ILE A 43 -7.53 -4.48 4.76
CA ILE A 43 -6.57 -5.60 4.90
C ILE A 43 -6.08 -5.75 6.34
N LEU A 44 -5.75 -4.64 7.00
CA LEU A 44 -5.15 -4.65 8.34
C LEU A 44 -6.18 -4.40 9.45
N GLY A 45 -7.40 -3.98 9.12
CA GLY A 45 -8.44 -3.66 10.10
C GLY A 45 -8.18 -2.35 10.87
N VAL A 46 -7.36 -1.45 10.32
CA VAL A 46 -7.12 -0.14 10.93
C VAL A 46 -8.34 0.78 10.77
N GLU A 47 -8.61 1.62 11.76
CA GLU A 47 -9.75 2.54 11.74
C GLU A 47 -9.34 3.87 11.11
N LEU A 48 -9.92 4.22 9.96
CA LEU A 48 -9.65 5.51 9.33
C LEU A 48 -10.18 6.65 10.17
N THR A 49 -9.41 7.72 10.27
CA THR A 49 -9.82 8.93 10.99
C THR A 49 -10.75 9.78 10.13
N ALA A 50 -11.64 10.53 10.77
CA ALA A 50 -12.42 11.53 10.06
C ALA A 50 -11.50 12.64 9.52
N ALA A 51 -11.83 13.16 8.34
CA ALA A 51 -11.14 14.31 7.77
C ALA A 51 -11.08 15.46 8.79
N ARG A 52 -9.89 16.06 8.99
CA ARG A 52 -9.51 17.17 9.91
C ARG A 52 -8.71 16.79 11.17
N GLN A 53 -8.27 15.54 11.35
CA GLN A 53 -7.30 15.18 12.41
C GLN A 53 -5.86 15.59 12.04
N ALA A 54 -5.07 15.99 13.03
CA ALA A 54 -3.87 16.82 12.89
C ALA A 54 -2.58 16.09 12.43
N GLY A 55 -2.65 14.98 11.70
CA GLY A 55 -1.41 14.36 11.22
C GLY A 55 -1.37 12.90 10.80
N TYR A 56 -2.43 12.15 11.04
CA TYR A 56 -2.50 10.70 10.84
C TYR A 56 -3.83 10.31 10.20
N ASP A 57 -3.79 9.25 9.42
CA ASP A 57 -4.88 8.82 8.54
C ASP A 57 -5.69 7.67 9.16
N ALA A 58 -5.09 6.92 10.08
CA ALA A 58 -5.76 5.81 10.78
C ALA A 58 -5.26 5.61 12.22
N ILE A 59 -6.04 4.90 13.02
CA ILE A 59 -5.67 4.38 14.34
C ILE A 59 -5.71 2.86 14.32
N GLU A 60 -4.74 2.23 14.97
CA GLU A 60 -4.74 0.80 15.31
C GLU A 60 -4.57 0.66 16.82
N VAL A 61 -5.33 -0.25 17.46
CA VAL A 61 -5.10 -0.57 18.87
C VAL A 61 -4.12 -1.73 18.97
N ARG A 62 -2.96 -1.50 19.59
CA ARG A 62 -1.93 -2.52 19.85
C ARG A 62 -1.70 -2.62 21.34
N ASP A 63 -1.85 -3.82 21.90
CA ASP A 63 -1.69 -4.06 23.35
C ASP A 63 -2.50 -3.07 24.22
N GLY A 64 -3.70 -2.71 23.75
CA GLY A 64 -4.59 -1.76 24.42
C GLY A 64 -4.22 -0.28 24.26
N GLN A 65 -3.17 0.06 23.50
CA GLN A 65 -2.74 1.43 23.23
C GLN A 65 -3.07 1.85 21.79
N PRO A 66 -3.56 3.08 21.58
CA PRO A 66 -3.78 3.60 20.23
C PRO A 66 -2.43 3.93 19.57
N VAL A 67 -2.25 3.46 18.35
CA VAL A 67 -1.12 3.77 17.47
C VAL A 67 -1.65 4.59 16.29
N ARG A 68 -1.13 5.80 16.13
CA ARG A 68 -1.49 6.73 15.05
C ARG A 68 -0.67 6.41 13.81
N LEU A 69 -1.36 6.11 12.71
CA LEU A 69 -0.75 5.67 11.47
C LEU A 69 -0.95 6.72 10.38
N GLN A 70 0.14 7.13 9.73
CA GLN A 70 0.07 7.85 8.47
C GLN A 70 0.15 6.85 7.31
N ILE A 71 -0.74 6.94 6.33
CA ILE A 71 -0.84 6.02 5.20
C ILE A 71 -0.37 6.72 3.94
N LYS A 72 0.54 6.09 3.21
CA LYS A 72 1.05 6.57 1.93
C LYS A 72 0.86 5.49 0.86
N GLY A 73 0.21 5.86 -0.23
CA GLY A 73 0.02 4.99 -1.39
C GLY A 73 1.12 5.17 -2.44
N ARG A 74 1.54 4.07 -3.05
CA ARG A 74 2.30 4.11 -4.32
C ARG A 74 1.83 3.02 -5.27
N CYS A 75 1.23 3.44 -6.39
CA CYS A 75 1.01 2.57 -7.54
C CYS A 75 2.35 2.31 -8.27
N VAL A 76 2.73 1.04 -8.39
CA VAL A 76 3.95 0.57 -9.07
C VAL A 76 3.51 -0.28 -10.26
N LEU A 77 3.62 0.27 -11.46
CA LEU A 77 3.30 -0.43 -12.70
C LEU A 77 4.41 -1.43 -13.06
N GLU A 78 4.05 -2.49 -13.77
CA GLU A 78 5.03 -3.40 -14.36
C GLU A 78 6.00 -2.63 -15.28
N GLY A 79 7.29 -2.98 -15.22
CA GLY A 79 8.32 -2.25 -15.96
C GLY A 79 8.64 -0.84 -15.45
N SER A 80 8.07 -0.41 -14.31
CA SER A 80 8.39 0.89 -13.70
C SER A 80 9.89 1.03 -13.44
N LYS A 81 10.44 2.20 -13.76
CA LYS A 81 11.84 2.53 -13.48
C LYS A 81 12.17 2.32 -12.00
N PRO A 82 13.36 1.79 -11.67
CA PRO A 82 13.87 1.80 -10.30
C PRO A 82 13.87 3.22 -9.71
N GLY A 83 13.76 3.32 -8.38
CA GLY A 83 13.79 4.62 -7.69
C GLY A 83 12.45 5.33 -7.57
N GLN A 84 11.33 4.61 -7.67
CA GLN A 84 10.00 5.14 -7.33
C GLN A 84 10.00 5.76 -5.92
N ARG A 85 9.28 6.87 -5.76
CA ARG A 85 9.21 7.63 -4.51
C ARG A 85 7.80 7.62 -3.97
N MET A 86 7.70 7.63 -2.64
CA MET A 86 6.41 7.84 -1.96
C MET A 86 6.09 9.34 -1.85
N GLY A 87 4.85 9.65 -1.45
CA GLY A 87 4.45 11.01 -1.10
C GLY A 87 5.26 11.56 0.07
N ALA A 88 5.31 12.89 0.19
CA ALA A 88 5.98 13.55 1.29
C ALA A 88 5.38 13.13 2.64
N ILE A 89 6.25 13.00 3.62
CA ILE A 89 5.93 12.76 5.03
C ILE A 89 6.24 14.07 5.74
N ASP A 90 5.21 14.67 6.31
CA ASP A 90 5.35 15.82 7.18
C ASP A 90 5.66 15.32 8.59
N VAL A 91 6.93 15.44 9.00
CA VAL A 91 7.41 14.95 10.29
C VAL A 91 6.97 15.83 11.46
N GLU A 92 6.42 17.02 11.22
CA GLU A 92 5.86 17.87 12.28
C GLU A 92 4.49 17.37 12.73
N LYS A 93 3.88 16.46 11.96
CA LYS A 93 2.60 15.85 12.27
C LYS A 93 2.74 14.76 13.32
N ASP A 94 1.70 14.62 14.12
CA ASP A 94 1.61 13.61 15.16
C ASP A 94 1.23 12.24 14.56
N PHE A 95 2.21 11.36 14.43
CA PHE A 95 2.01 9.96 14.03
C PHE A 95 3.08 9.09 14.69
N ASP A 96 2.75 7.83 14.96
CA ASP A 96 3.63 6.87 15.62
C ASP A 96 4.33 5.96 14.60
N ALA A 97 3.66 5.65 13.49
CA ALA A 97 4.25 4.91 12.37
C ALA A 97 3.67 5.34 11.02
N VAL A 98 4.38 4.98 9.95
CA VAL A 98 3.93 5.18 8.56
C VAL A 98 3.67 3.82 7.92
N LEU A 99 2.53 3.69 7.24
CA LEU A 99 2.23 2.60 6.33
C LEU A 99 2.53 3.01 4.89
N LEU A 100 3.30 2.20 4.16
CA LEU A 100 3.44 2.29 2.72
C LEU A 100 2.65 1.17 2.06
N VAL A 101 1.57 1.53 1.39
CA VAL A 101 0.72 0.61 0.63
C VAL A 101 1.17 0.61 -0.83
N LEU A 102 1.67 -0.52 -1.30
CA LEU A 102 2.07 -0.72 -2.69
C LEU A 102 0.90 -1.29 -3.48
N LEU A 103 0.50 -0.55 -4.51
CA LEU A 103 -0.63 -0.89 -5.38
C LEU A 103 -0.11 -1.29 -6.76
N ASP A 104 -0.77 -2.21 -7.45
CA ASP A 104 -0.49 -2.52 -8.85
C ASP A 104 -1.27 -1.62 -9.83
N GLY A 105 -1.25 -1.98 -11.11
CA GLY A 105 -1.94 -1.29 -12.19
C GLY A 105 -3.46 -1.20 -11.99
N ASP A 106 -4.03 -2.17 -11.29
CA ASP A 106 -5.45 -2.29 -11.00
C ASP A 106 -5.79 -1.75 -9.62
N PHE A 107 -4.88 -0.96 -9.01
CA PHE A 107 -5.11 -0.42 -7.67
C PHE A 107 -5.33 -1.50 -6.60
N GLU A 108 -4.89 -2.74 -6.85
CA GLU A 108 -4.92 -3.81 -5.86
C GLU A 108 -3.65 -3.76 -5.01
N ALA A 109 -3.79 -3.92 -3.68
CA ALA A 109 -2.64 -3.98 -2.80
C ALA A 109 -1.79 -5.22 -3.09
N THR A 110 -0.49 -5.00 -3.22
CA THR A 110 0.53 -6.03 -3.44
C THR A 110 1.34 -6.29 -2.17
N ALA A 111 1.58 -5.25 -1.38
CA ALA A 111 2.24 -5.32 -0.09
C ALA A 111 1.94 -4.07 0.75
N ILE A 112 1.98 -4.23 2.07
CA ILE A 112 1.94 -3.13 3.03
C ILE A 112 3.18 -3.25 3.92
N TYR A 113 3.97 -2.18 3.95
CA TYR A 113 5.13 -2.05 4.81
C TYR A 113 4.84 -1.03 5.90
N GLU A 114 5.44 -1.20 7.07
CA GLU A 114 5.34 -0.27 8.18
C GLU A 114 6.72 0.14 8.66
N ALA A 115 6.92 1.44 8.91
CA ALA A 115 8.14 1.94 9.53
C ALA A 115 7.79 2.83 10.74
N PRO A 116 8.47 2.67 11.89
CA PRO A 116 8.24 3.52 13.05
C PRO A 116 8.75 4.95 12.79
N ARG A 117 8.15 5.92 13.49
CA ARG A 117 8.45 7.36 13.30
C ARG A 117 9.94 7.68 13.38
N ASP A 118 10.64 7.16 14.38
CA ASP A 118 12.06 7.39 14.61
C ASP A 118 12.93 6.97 13.41
N ALA A 119 12.67 5.79 12.84
CA ALA A 119 13.34 5.29 11.66
C ALA A 119 13.05 6.16 10.42
N VAL A 120 11.80 6.60 10.26
CA VAL A 120 11.38 7.49 9.16
C VAL A 120 12.06 8.85 9.26
N VAL A 121 12.02 9.48 10.43
CA VAL A 121 12.64 10.78 10.71
C VAL A 121 14.15 10.70 10.48
N SER A 122 14.82 9.68 11.03
CA SER A 122 16.25 9.44 10.82
C SER A 122 16.61 9.31 9.33
N ALA A 123 15.80 8.56 8.56
CA ALA A 123 16.01 8.41 7.13
C ALA A 123 15.83 9.71 6.34
N LEU A 124 14.88 10.56 6.74
CA LEU A 124 14.59 11.84 6.09
C LEU A 124 15.65 12.91 6.40
N THR A 125 16.19 12.93 7.61
CA THR A 125 17.18 13.93 8.05
C THR A 125 18.61 13.54 7.68
N ALA A 126 18.88 12.27 7.39
CA ALA A 126 20.22 11.85 6.99
C ALA A 126 20.74 12.65 5.76
N PRO A 127 22.00 13.11 5.77
CA PRO A 127 22.52 14.04 4.77
C PRO A 127 22.60 13.42 3.37
N GLY A 128 22.74 14.27 2.35
CA GLY A 128 23.08 13.86 0.98
C GLY A 128 21.89 13.66 0.03
N SER A 129 20.70 14.23 0.30
CA SER A 129 19.62 14.20 -0.68
C SER A 129 18.62 15.34 -0.51
N LYS A 130 18.56 16.28 -1.46
CA LYS A 130 17.48 17.29 -1.55
C LYS A 130 16.08 16.67 -1.46
N SER A 131 15.96 15.49 -2.06
CA SER A 131 14.74 14.69 -2.03
C SER A 131 14.24 14.35 -0.62
N ARG A 132 15.15 14.02 0.29
CA ARG A 132 14.85 13.68 1.68
C ARG A 132 14.84 14.94 2.54
N ASN A 133 15.88 15.75 2.41
CA ASN A 133 16.16 16.88 3.29
C ASN A 133 15.30 18.13 3.00
N GLU A 134 14.80 18.31 1.78
CA GLU A 134 13.96 19.48 1.42
C GLU A 134 12.51 19.09 1.12
N ARG A 135 12.26 17.89 0.57
CA ARG A 135 10.92 17.49 0.08
C ARG A 135 10.17 16.48 0.97
N GLY A 136 10.72 16.10 2.13
CA GLY A 136 10.10 15.12 3.05
C GLY A 136 9.85 13.73 2.42
N ALA A 137 10.54 13.46 1.33
CA ALA A 137 10.40 12.35 0.40
C ALA A 137 11.33 11.14 0.54
N LEU A 138 10.83 9.94 0.86
CA LEU A 138 11.64 8.71 0.76
C LEU A 138 11.45 7.97 -0.57
N GLY A 139 12.47 7.22 -0.99
CA GLY A 139 12.35 6.22 -2.05
C GLY A 139 11.70 4.95 -1.50
N VAL A 140 10.91 4.25 -2.33
CA VAL A 140 10.23 3.00 -1.92
C VAL A 140 11.22 1.99 -1.36
N SER A 141 12.35 1.76 -2.03
CA SER A 141 13.37 0.82 -1.55
C SER A 141 13.97 1.22 -0.20
N LYS A 142 14.18 2.53 0.03
CA LYS A 142 14.70 3.03 1.31
C LYS A 142 13.66 2.87 2.42
N PHE A 143 12.38 3.13 2.14
CA PHE A 143 11.31 2.90 3.11
C PHE A 143 11.22 1.42 3.49
N LYS A 144 11.26 0.52 2.50
CA LYS A 144 11.29 -0.94 2.75
C LYS A 144 12.48 -1.37 3.61
N SER A 145 13.65 -0.72 3.48
CA SER A 145 14.84 -1.10 4.24
C SER A 145 14.82 -0.66 5.70
N ILE A 146 13.95 0.29 6.07
CA ILE A 146 13.82 0.81 7.44
C ILE A 146 12.53 0.35 8.14
N GLY A 147 11.70 -0.43 7.43
CA GLY A 147 10.41 -0.91 7.90
C GLY A 147 10.32 -2.41 7.87
N SER A 148 9.18 -2.92 8.34
CA SER A 148 8.81 -4.33 8.33
C SER A 148 7.66 -4.57 7.35
N LEU A 149 7.58 -5.79 6.81
CA LEU A 149 6.46 -6.21 5.97
C LEU A 149 5.28 -6.60 6.88
N ARG A 150 4.18 -5.86 6.82
CA ARG A 150 2.95 -6.16 7.57
C ARG A 150 2.07 -7.13 6.84
N TRP A 151 1.99 -6.98 5.52
CA TRP A 151 1.17 -7.83 4.67
C TRP A 151 1.75 -7.91 3.28
N LYS A 152 1.57 -9.07 2.63
CA LYS A 152 1.89 -9.29 1.23
C LYS A 152 0.76 -10.07 0.59
N ARG A 153 0.39 -9.70 -0.62
CA ARG A 153 -0.60 -10.44 -1.40
C ARG A 153 -0.14 -11.90 -1.54
N PRO A 154 -0.97 -12.89 -1.15
CA PRO A 154 -0.67 -14.29 -1.38
C PRO A 154 -0.45 -14.52 -2.87
N VAL A 155 0.60 -15.28 -3.22
CA VAL A 155 0.75 -15.77 -4.58
C VAL A 155 -0.23 -16.94 -4.71
N GLU A 156 -1.22 -16.84 -5.60
CA GLU A 156 -2.03 -18.01 -5.95
C GLU A 156 -1.11 -19.11 -6.45
N ALA A 157 -1.09 -20.25 -5.75
CA ALA A 157 -0.39 -21.43 -6.22
C ALA A 157 -1.10 -21.88 -7.50
N GLN A 158 -0.40 -21.88 -8.63
CA GLN A 158 -0.93 -22.49 -9.85
C GLN A 158 -1.22 -23.97 -9.55
N PRO A 159 -2.40 -24.49 -9.94
CA PRO A 159 -2.67 -25.90 -9.78
C PRO A 159 -1.62 -26.70 -10.54
N ILE A 160 -0.88 -27.54 -9.82
CA ILE A 160 0.00 -28.57 -10.38
C ILE A 160 -0.80 -29.36 -11.42
N SER A 161 -0.45 -29.20 -12.69
CA SER A 161 -1.03 -29.98 -13.77
C SER A 161 -0.74 -31.46 -13.51
N ALA A 162 -1.79 -32.27 -13.38
CA ALA A 162 -1.66 -33.70 -13.22
C ALA A 162 -0.85 -34.28 -14.39
N PRO A 163 0.08 -35.23 -14.17
CA PRO A 163 0.86 -35.80 -15.24
C PRO A 163 -0.08 -36.51 -16.23
N ALA A 164 0.09 -36.21 -17.52
CA ALA A 164 -0.67 -36.84 -18.58
C ALA A 164 -0.48 -38.37 -18.52
N LEU A 165 -1.55 -39.09 -18.23
CA LEU A 165 -1.60 -40.55 -18.34
C LEU A 165 -1.20 -40.94 -19.76
N SER A 166 -0.01 -41.49 -19.90
CA SER A 166 0.50 -42.02 -21.16
C SER A 166 -0.43 -43.15 -21.61
N ARG A 167 -1.11 -42.96 -22.75
CA ARG A 167 -1.88 -44.02 -23.39
C ARG A 167 -0.89 -45.14 -23.77
N GLN A 168 -0.97 -46.27 -23.09
CA GLN A 168 -0.33 -47.50 -23.57
C GLN A 168 -1.00 -47.91 -24.88
N ALA A 169 -0.18 -48.11 -25.90
CA ALA A 169 -0.59 -48.63 -27.20
C ALA A 169 -1.10 -50.07 -27.03
N ALA A 170 -2.27 -50.37 -27.59
CA ALA A 170 -2.77 -51.72 -27.73
C ALA A 170 -1.89 -52.50 -28.72
N PRO A 171 -1.62 -53.80 -28.50
CA PRO A 171 -0.87 -54.61 -29.45
C PRO A 171 -1.73 -54.91 -30.68
N GLY A 172 -1.16 -54.64 -31.86
CA GLY A 172 -1.77 -54.96 -33.15
C GLY A 172 -1.89 -56.46 -33.37
N ARG A 173 -2.94 -56.85 -34.10
CA ARG A 173 -3.13 -58.18 -34.69
C ARG A 173 -2.30 -58.34 -35.95
#